data_AF-A0A3A8GHF5-F1
#
_entry.id   AF-A0A3A8GHF5-F1
#
_cell.length_a   1.000
_cell.length_b   1.000
_cell.length_c   1.000
_cell.angle_alpha   90.00
_cell.angle_beta   90.00
_cell.angle_gamma   90.00
#
_symmetry.space_group_name_H-M   'P 1'
#
loop_
_entity.id
_entity.type
_entity.pdbx_description
1 polymer ?
#
loop_
_entity_poly.entity_id
_entity_poly.type
_entity_poly.pdbx_seq_one_letter_code
_entity_poly.pdbx_strand_id
1 'polypeptide(L)'
;MPPNLRKHVDPNAPVPLRMMAAKSLVPLNPADMLGALYMLTFDPDANVRETAAKTSSGLPDRILGSALRDEGVQPPVLGYFLGLLKDKEAYAEMLVLNSETPDDAVASVASTCSPKVAEIISQNQLRLLRNEDIIRGLCANPGVPVSLVDSVCDFAVRSGLVLADVPAMQAARVRIYGPQAAAAPPDPGPTAEEVLKELGTEAQAEDAAPMEEGKRMTLAQRIMKMSIAEKIKLGTLGNKEARSALIRDTNKLVCVAVIRSPRITDGEVLACAANRAINEDVLRVIYNNREWTKMQKVKLALVKNPKVPLTVTMKFLNTLRDAELKELSRDKNVPAAVQSFAKKLHEKKTAPKQAPGGK
;
A
#
# COMPACT_ATOMS: atom_id res chain seq x y z
N MET A 1 2.39 -15.52 -11.03
CA MET A 1 2.42 -16.99 -11.17
C MET A 1 3.73 -17.45 -11.81
N PRO A 2 4.41 -18.46 -11.22
CA PRO A 2 5.67 -19.03 -11.73
C PRO A 2 5.57 -19.60 -13.16
N PRO A 3 6.63 -19.52 -13.98
CA PRO A 3 6.61 -19.94 -15.39
C PRO A 3 6.16 -21.38 -15.61
N ASN A 4 6.60 -22.29 -14.73
CA ASN A 4 6.29 -23.72 -14.77
C ASN A 4 4.81 -24.06 -14.49
N LEU A 5 4.03 -23.09 -13.99
CA LEU A 5 2.65 -23.28 -13.56
C LEU A 5 1.65 -22.58 -14.48
N ARG A 6 2.13 -21.72 -15.41
CA ARG A 6 1.29 -21.01 -16.39
C ARG A 6 0.48 -21.95 -17.28
N LYS A 7 1.01 -23.12 -17.61
CA LYS A 7 0.32 -24.14 -18.43
C LYS A 7 -1.02 -24.62 -17.85
N HIS A 8 -1.25 -24.39 -16.55
CA HIS A 8 -2.50 -24.80 -15.89
C HIS A 8 -3.58 -23.71 -15.91
N VAL A 9 -3.26 -22.51 -16.39
CA VAL A 9 -4.21 -21.38 -16.48
C VAL A 9 -4.21 -20.69 -17.84
N ASP A 10 -3.34 -21.11 -18.76
CA ASP A 10 -3.29 -20.61 -20.14
C ASP A 10 -4.57 -21.05 -20.89
N PRO A 11 -5.39 -20.13 -21.43
CA PRO A 11 -6.61 -20.46 -22.16
C PRO A 11 -6.41 -21.45 -23.33
N ASN A 12 -5.22 -21.52 -23.90
CA ASN A 12 -4.88 -22.41 -25.00
C ASN A 12 -4.43 -23.82 -24.53
N ALA A 13 -4.24 -24.02 -23.23
CA ALA A 13 -3.87 -25.32 -22.68
C ALA A 13 -5.07 -26.30 -22.71
N PRO A 14 -4.82 -27.62 -22.87
CA PRO A 14 -5.86 -28.64 -22.80
C PRO A 14 -6.75 -28.50 -21.57
N VAL A 15 -8.08 -28.59 -21.76
CA VAL A 15 -9.09 -28.48 -20.69
C VAL A 15 -8.76 -29.35 -19.47
N PRO A 16 -8.31 -30.63 -19.60
CA PRO A 16 -7.99 -31.45 -18.43
C PRO A 16 -6.89 -30.86 -17.54
N LEU A 17 -5.89 -30.17 -18.11
CA LEU A 17 -4.80 -29.55 -17.34
C LEU A 17 -5.28 -28.32 -16.55
N ARG A 18 -6.20 -27.54 -17.13
CA ARG A 18 -6.81 -26.38 -16.47
C ARG A 18 -7.81 -26.80 -15.41
N MET A 19 -8.59 -27.83 -15.70
CA MET A 19 -9.51 -28.47 -14.75
C MET A 19 -8.77 -29.01 -13.51
N MET A 20 -7.54 -29.51 -13.66
CA MET A 20 -6.71 -29.93 -12.52
C MET A 20 -6.42 -28.77 -11.55
N ALA A 21 -6.10 -27.58 -12.08
CA ALA A 21 -5.92 -26.39 -11.26
C ALA A 21 -7.24 -25.84 -10.71
N ALA A 22 -8.33 -25.87 -11.49
CA ALA A 22 -9.66 -25.47 -11.01
C ALA A 22 -10.13 -26.32 -9.83
N LYS A 23 -9.68 -27.59 -9.75
CA LYS A 23 -9.94 -28.52 -8.65
C LYS A 23 -8.90 -28.44 -7.52
N SER A 24 -7.96 -27.49 -7.55
CA SER A 24 -6.86 -27.34 -6.58
C SER A 24 -5.94 -28.57 -6.44
N LEU A 25 -5.83 -29.39 -7.49
CA LEU A 25 -5.00 -30.62 -7.49
C LEU A 25 -3.53 -30.36 -7.90
N VAL A 26 -3.21 -29.16 -8.38
CA VAL A 26 -1.85 -28.76 -8.72
C VAL A 26 -1.12 -28.34 -7.43
N PRO A 27 0.11 -28.83 -7.17
CA PRO A 27 0.86 -28.47 -5.96
C PRO A 27 1.39 -27.04 -6.06
N LEU A 28 0.52 -26.08 -5.77
CA LEU A 28 0.82 -24.65 -5.70
C LEU A 28 1.04 -24.24 -4.24
N ASN A 29 1.88 -23.23 -4.01
CA ASN A 29 1.83 -22.55 -2.72
C ASN A 29 0.47 -21.82 -2.57
N PRO A 30 0.07 -21.46 -1.33
CA PRO A 30 -1.25 -20.87 -1.10
C PRO A 30 -1.54 -19.60 -1.91
N ALA A 31 -0.58 -18.68 -2.03
CA ALA A 31 -0.76 -17.43 -2.78
C ALA A 31 -0.97 -17.67 -4.29
N ASP A 32 -0.16 -18.56 -4.88
CA ASP A 32 -0.31 -18.96 -6.29
C ASP A 32 -1.61 -19.73 -6.54
N MET A 33 -2.11 -20.49 -5.56
CA MET A 33 -3.40 -21.18 -5.65
C MET A 33 -4.56 -20.19 -5.80
N LEU A 34 -4.60 -19.14 -4.97
CA LEU A 34 -5.62 -18.08 -5.07
C LEU A 34 -5.56 -17.40 -6.45
N GLY A 35 -4.35 -17.05 -6.91
CA GLY A 35 -4.15 -16.45 -8.23
C GLY A 35 -4.61 -17.35 -9.37
N ALA A 36 -4.31 -18.66 -9.30
CA ALA A 36 -4.74 -19.62 -10.32
C ALA A 36 -6.26 -19.75 -10.40
N LEU A 37 -6.92 -19.90 -9.25
CA LEU A 37 -8.37 -20.03 -9.20
C LEU A 37 -9.05 -18.77 -9.70
N TYR A 38 -8.57 -17.58 -9.30
CA TYR A 38 -9.08 -16.31 -9.82
C TYR A 38 -8.97 -16.24 -11.34
N MET A 39 -7.79 -16.54 -11.92
CA MET A 39 -7.63 -16.54 -13.39
C MET A 39 -8.60 -17.50 -14.09
N LEU A 40 -8.79 -18.70 -13.53
CA LEU A 40 -9.69 -19.71 -14.10
C LEU A 40 -11.17 -19.35 -13.97
N THR A 41 -11.56 -18.36 -13.17
CA THR A 41 -12.94 -17.82 -13.21
C THR A 41 -13.26 -17.09 -14.52
N PHE A 42 -12.24 -16.72 -15.30
CA PHE A 42 -12.38 -16.10 -16.63
C PHE A 42 -12.05 -17.07 -17.78
N ASP A 43 -11.91 -18.36 -17.48
CA ASP A 43 -11.58 -19.39 -18.46
C ASP A 43 -12.61 -19.46 -19.61
N PRO A 44 -12.25 -19.70 -20.89
CA PRO A 44 -13.24 -19.86 -21.96
C PRO A 44 -14.21 -21.04 -21.76
N ASP A 45 -13.80 -22.10 -21.07
CA ASP A 45 -14.64 -23.27 -20.79
C ASP A 45 -15.51 -23.04 -19.55
N ALA A 46 -16.82 -23.19 -19.70
CA ALA A 46 -17.78 -22.93 -18.62
C ALA A 46 -17.60 -23.87 -17.41
N ASN A 47 -17.30 -25.14 -17.64
CA ASN A 47 -17.12 -26.10 -16.55
C ASN A 47 -15.88 -25.78 -15.73
N VAL A 48 -14.80 -25.33 -16.39
CA VAL A 48 -13.58 -24.88 -15.70
C VAL A 48 -13.89 -23.65 -14.84
N ARG A 49 -14.60 -22.64 -15.38
CA ARG A 49 -15.01 -21.44 -14.62
C ARG A 49 -15.82 -21.78 -13.38
N GLU A 50 -16.88 -22.56 -13.54
CA GLU A 50 -17.77 -22.95 -12.45
C GLU A 50 -17.04 -23.77 -11.38
N THR A 51 -16.17 -24.68 -11.82
CA THR A 51 -15.33 -25.47 -10.89
C THR A 51 -14.38 -24.57 -10.11
N ALA A 52 -13.71 -23.62 -10.77
CA ALA A 52 -12.79 -22.69 -10.11
C ALA A 52 -13.51 -21.79 -9.09
N ALA A 53 -14.69 -21.27 -9.44
CA ALA A 53 -15.51 -20.47 -8.54
C ALA A 53 -15.98 -21.27 -7.32
N LYS A 54 -16.44 -22.50 -7.52
CA LYS A 54 -16.85 -23.41 -6.44
C LYS A 54 -15.68 -23.78 -5.53
N THR A 55 -14.51 -24.08 -6.10
CA THR A 55 -13.30 -24.38 -5.32
C THR A 55 -12.86 -23.17 -4.50
N SER A 56 -12.92 -21.96 -5.07
CA SER A 56 -12.51 -20.72 -4.40
C SER A 56 -13.28 -20.47 -3.09
N SER A 57 -14.58 -20.77 -3.03
CA SER A 57 -15.40 -20.55 -1.84
C SER A 57 -15.22 -21.62 -0.75
N GLY A 58 -14.71 -22.79 -1.15
CA GLY A 58 -14.53 -23.98 -0.32
C GLY A 58 -13.07 -24.37 -0.05
N LEU A 59 -12.12 -23.47 -0.25
CA LEU A 59 -10.71 -23.74 0.05
C LEU A 59 -10.50 -24.05 1.55
N PRO A 60 -9.61 -25.00 1.90
CA PRO A 60 -9.27 -25.30 3.29
C PRO A 60 -8.69 -24.09 4.04
N ASP A 61 -9.00 -23.98 5.33
CA ASP A 61 -8.57 -22.89 6.22
C ASP A 61 -7.05 -22.68 6.24
N ARG A 62 -6.27 -23.77 6.13
CA ARG A 62 -4.81 -23.68 6.06
C ARG A 62 -4.31 -22.90 4.84
N ILE A 63 -4.99 -23.04 3.70
CA ILE A 63 -4.64 -22.33 2.46
C ILE A 63 -5.09 -20.87 2.59
N LEU A 64 -6.36 -20.64 2.95
CA LEU A 64 -6.91 -19.29 3.09
C LEU A 64 -6.18 -18.47 4.16
N GLY A 65 -5.96 -19.04 5.35
CA GLY A 65 -5.35 -18.35 6.48
C GLY A 65 -3.90 -17.90 6.22
N SER A 66 -3.18 -18.58 5.32
CA SER A 66 -1.84 -18.17 4.88
C SER A 66 -1.88 -17.22 3.69
N ALA A 67 -2.73 -17.50 2.69
CA ALA A 67 -2.71 -16.76 1.43
C ALA A 67 -3.34 -15.38 1.52
N LEU A 68 -4.45 -15.24 2.24
CA LEU A 68 -5.19 -13.96 2.33
C LEU A 68 -4.39 -12.87 3.05
N ARG A 69 -3.42 -13.25 3.89
CA ARG A 69 -2.50 -12.34 4.59
C ARG A 69 -1.21 -12.05 3.84
N ASP A 70 -0.95 -12.73 2.73
CA ASP A 70 0.28 -12.53 1.99
C ASP A 70 0.18 -11.29 1.09
N GLU A 71 1.01 -10.29 1.39
CA GLU A 71 1.14 -9.06 0.59
C GLU A 71 1.76 -9.32 -0.80
N GLY A 72 2.21 -10.54 -1.09
CA GLY A 72 2.60 -10.96 -2.44
C GLY A 72 1.42 -11.30 -3.36
N VAL A 73 0.20 -11.46 -2.82
CA VAL A 73 -1.00 -11.73 -3.63
C VAL A 73 -1.41 -10.47 -4.37
N GLN A 74 -1.76 -10.63 -5.64
CA GLN A 74 -2.15 -9.50 -6.49
C GLN A 74 -3.47 -8.86 -6.03
N PRO A 75 -3.60 -7.52 -6.04
CA PRO A 75 -4.78 -6.83 -5.54
C PRO A 75 -6.13 -7.33 -6.10
N PRO A 76 -6.29 -7.56 -7.43
CA PRO A 76 -7.57 -8.05 -7.97
C PRO A 76 -7.99 -9.41 -7.42
N VAL A 77 -7.02 -10.26 -7.08
CA VAL A 77 -7.27 -11.57 -6.47
C VAL A 77 -7.83 -11.39 -5.06
N LEU A 78 -7.22 -10.52 -4.25
CA LEU A 78 -7.71 -10.22 -2.89
C LEU A 78 -9.12 -9.60 -2.93
N GLY A 79 -9.39 -8.71 -3.89
CA GLY A 79 -10.72 -8.13 -4.09
C GLY A 79 -11.79 -9.17 -4.42
N TYR A 80 -11.47 -10.11 -5.32
CA TYR A 80 -12.35 -11.24 -5.63
C TYR A 80 -12.65 -12.11 -4.40
N PHE A 81 -11.61 -12.48 -3.64
CA PHE A 81 -11.79 -13.29 -2.43
C PHE A 81 -12.53 -12.53 -1.31
N LEU A 82 -12.41 -11.21 -1.24
CA LEU A 82 -13.19 -10.39 -0.29
C LEU A 82 -14.67 -10.44 -0.63
N GLY A 83 -15.04 -10.28 -1.89
CA GLY A 83 -16.43 -10.43 -2.33
C GLY A 83 -16.99 -11.83 -2.03
N LEU A 84 -16.18 -12.87 -2.20
CA LEU A 84 -16.58 -14.26 -2.01
C LEU A 84 -16.70 -14.69 -0.54
N LEU A 85 -15.85 -14.13 0.32
CA LEU A 85 -15.70 -14.55 1.72
C LEU A 85 -16.20 -13.51 2.73
N LYS A 86 -16.85 -12.42 2.27
CA LYS A 86 -17.30 -11.31 3.13
C LYS A 86 -18.18 -11.75 4.31
N ASP A 87 -19.00 -12.78 4.13
CA ASP A 87 -19.92 -13.28 5.17
C ASP A 87 -19.19 -14.15 6.22
N LYS A 88 -17.95 -14.56 5.94
CA LYS A 88 -17.09 -15.30 6.86
C LYS A 88 -16.16 -14.31 7.57
N GLU A 89 -16.59 -13.80 8.73
CA GLU A 89 -15.94 -12.70 9.46
C GLU A 89 -14.41 -12.85 9.59
N ALA A 90 -13.92 -14.06 9.94
CA ALA A 90 -12.49 -14.31 10.09
C ALA A 90 -11.68 -14.07 8.79
N TYR A 91 -12.25 -14.35 7.62
CA TYR A 91 -11.60 -14.12 6.33
C TYR A 91 -11.75 -12.69 5.86
N ALA A 92 -12.92 -12.08 6.08
CA ALA A 92 -13.13 -10.66 5.84
C ALA A 92 -12.11 -9.82 6.63
N GLU A 93 -11.91 -10.12 7.92
CA GLU A 93 -10.89 -9.50 8.77
C GLU A 93 -9.48 -9.60 8.18
N MET A 94 -9.05 -10.79 7.75
CA MET A 94 -7.72 -10.98 7.14
C MET A 94 -7.54 -10.14 5.88
N LEU A 95 -8.60 -10.06 5.06
CA LEU A 95 -8.58 -9.34 3.79
C LEU A 95 -8.59 -7.82 3.98
N VAL A 96 -9.41 -7.28 4.89
CA VAL A 96 -9.42 -5.82 5.14
C VAL A 96 -8.14 -5.34 5.83
N LEU A 97 -7.47 -6.21 6.60
CA LEU A 97 -6.16 -5.94 7.19
C LEU A 97 -5.01 -6.01 6.18
N ASN A 98 -5.17 -6.77 5.10
CA ASN A 98 -4.15 -6.85 4.05
C ASN A 98 -4.08 -5.51 3.30
N SER A 99 -2.90 -4.87 3.30
CA SER A 99 -2.73 -3.54 2.71
C SER A 99 -2.85 -3.52 1.18
N GLU A 100 -2.73 -4.67 0.54
CA GLU A 100 -2.86 -4.84 -0.92
C GLU A 100 -4.31 -5.10 -1.37
N THR A 101 -5.25 -5.32 -0.45
CA THR A 101 -6.67 -5.48 -0.82
C THR A 101 -7.19 -4.17 -1.43
N PRO A 102 -7.81 -4.19 -2.62
CA PRO A 102 -8.30 -2.99 -3.29
C PRO A 102 -9.32 -2.19 -2.46
N ASP A 103 -9.24 -0.86 -2.52
CA ASP A 103 -10.10 0.04 -1.74
C ASP A 103 -11.57 0.00 -2.22
N ASP A 104 -11.81 -0.24 -3.51
CA ASP A 104 -13.14 -0.45 -4.11
C ASP A 104 -13.77 -1.76 -3.61
N ALA A 105 -12.98 -2.83 -3.49
CA ALA A 105 -13.44 -4.08 -2.90
C ALA A 105 -13.83 -3.89 -1.42
N VAL A 106 -13.03 -3.14 -0.64
CA VAL A 106 -13.37 -2.80 0.74
C VAL A 106 -14.62 -1.92 0.83
N ALA A 107 -14.76 -0.93 -0.06
CA ALA A 107 -15.96 -0.08 -0.13
C ALA A 107 -17.22 -0.92 -0.41
N SER A 108 -17.13 -1.91 -1.31
CA SER A 108 -18.27 -2.76 -1.68
C SER A 108 -18.83 -3.60 -0.53
N VAL A 109 -18.01 -3.91 0.49
CA VAL A 109 -18.44 -4.68 1.67
C VAL A 109 -18.74 -3.79 2.88
N ALA A 110 -18.29 -2.53 2.89
CA ALA A 110 -18.43 -1.64 4.04
C ALA A 110 -19.89 -1.46 4.50
N SER A 111 -20.84 -1.47 3.56
CA SER A 111 -22.29 -1.32 3.82
C SER A 111 -22.96 -2.54 4.46
N THR A 112 -22.33 -3.72 4.40
CA THR A 112 -22.93 -5.00 4.85
C THR A 112 -22.04 -5.80 5.78
N CYS A 113 -20.80 -5.36 6.02
CA CYS A 113 -19.86 -6.05 6.87
C CYS A 113 -20.28 -6.04 8.35
N SER A 114 -19.71 -6.96 9.13
CA SER A 114 -19.96 -7.04 10.57
C SER A 114 -19.40 -5.82 11.32
N PRO A 115 -19.88 -5.53 12.54
CA PRO A 115 -19.37 -4.42 13.35
C PRO A 115 -17.85 -4.49 13.58
N LYS A 116 -17.31 -5.70 13.77
CA LYS A 116 -15.88 -5.93 13.95
C LYS A 116 -15.07 -5.58 12.70
N VAL A 117 -15.53 -6.00 11.52
CA VAL A 117 -14.89 -5.68 10.25
C VAL A 117 -14.98 -4.18 9.96
N ALA A 118 -16.12 -3.55 10.25
CA ALA A 118 -16.28 -2.10 10.14
C ALA A 118 -15.32 -1.32 11.03
N GLU A 119 -15.09 -1.78 12.27
CA GLU A 119 -14.09 -1.19 13.17
C GLU A 119 -12.69 -1.24 12.56
N ILE A 120 -12.29 -2.40 12.01
CA ILE A 120 -10.98 -2.53 11.36
C ILE A 120 -10.85 -1.60 10.15
N ILE A 121 -11.89 -1.54 9.30
CA ILE A 121 -11.92 -0.63 8.14
C ILE A 121 -11.76 0.83 8.60
N SER A 122 -12.49 1.23 9.64
CA SER A 122 -12.48 2.60 10.18
C SER A 122 -11.12 3.04 10.73
N GLN A 123 -10.32 2.09 11.24
CA GLN A 123 -8.98 2.38 11.77
C GLN A 123 -7.97 2.67 10.67
N ASN A 124 -8.24 2.24 9.42
CA ASN A 124 -7.38 2.53 8.29
C ASN A 124 -7.67 3.90 7.68
N GLN A 125 -7.21 4.93 8.38
CA GLN A 125 -7.33 6.33 7.99
C GLN A 125 -6.91 6.61 6.55
N LEU A 126 -5.83 5.98 6.06
CA LEU A 126 -5.36 6.22 4.70
C LEU A 126 -6.35 5.72 3.65
N ARG A 127 -6.97 4.55 3.86
CA ARG A 127 -8.00 4.02 2.96
C ARG A 127 -9.22 4.93 2.90
N LEU A 128 -9.68 5.44 4.05
CA LEU A 128 -10.80 6.38 4.13
C LEU A 128 -10.56 7.67 3.32
N LEU A 129 -9.32 8.17 3.29
CA LEU A 129 -8.97 9.38 2.52
C LEU A 129 -8.73 9.10 1.04
N ARG A 130 -8.41 7.84 0.66
CA ARG A 130 -8.18 7.43 -0.73
C ARG A 130 -9.46 7.06 -1.46
N ASN A 131 -10.42 6.45 -0.77
CA ASN A 131 -11.70 6.06 -1.32
C ASN A 131 -12.87 6.45 -0.41
N GLU A 132 -13.58 7.50 -0.84
CA GLU A 132 -14.70 8.10 -0.14
C GLU A 132 -15.91 7.15 -0.03
N ASP A 133 -16.04 6.17 -0.94
CA ASP A 133 -17.14 5.20 -0.91
C ASP A 133 -17.06 4.24 0.28
N ILE A 134 -15.87 4.09 0.89
CA ILE A 134 -15.74 3.39 2.16
C ILE A 134 -16.51 4.14 3.25
N ILE A 135 -16.39 5.47 3.32
CA ILE A 135 -17.11 6.29 4.30
C ILE A 135 -18.62 6.21 4.05
N ARG A 136 -19.04 6.33 2.78
CA ARG A 136 -20.46 6.19 2.40
C ARG A 136 -21.01 4.83 2.82
N GLY A 137 -20.28 3.76 2.53
CA GLY A 137 -20.66 2.40 2.90
C GLY A 137 -20.79 2.23 4.41
N LEU A 138 -19.82 2.69 5.20
CA LEU A 138 -19.88 2.62 6.67
C LEU A 138 -21.06 3.42 7.24
N CYS A 139 -21.36 4.60 6.68
CA CYS A 139 -22.50 5.42 7.13
C CYS A 139 -23.86 4.78 6.80
N ALA A 140 -23.93 4.01 5.70
CA ALA A 140 -25.15 3.32 5.28
C ALA A 140 -25.36 1.96 5.97
N ASN A 141 -24.37 1.46 6.72
CA ASN A 141 -24.43 0.15 7.35
C ASN A 141 -25.16 0.20 8.69
N PRO A 142 -26.33 -0.46 8.85
CA PRO A 142 -27.08 -0.45 10.10
C PRO A 142 -26.39 -1.19 11.25
N GLY A 143 -25.42 -2.06 10.95
CA GLY A 143 -24.63 -2.78 11.95
C GLY A 143 -23.49 -1.94 12.54
N VAL A 144 -23.18 -0.78 11.97
CA VAL A 144 -22.08 0.07 12.44
C VAL A 144 -22.56 0.96 13.59
N PRO A 145 -21.87 0.97 14.75
CA PRO A 145 -22.24 1.85 15.85
C PRO A 145 -22.18 3.32 15.44
N VAL A 146 -23.14 4.13 15.89
CA VAL A 146 -23.19 5.58 15.60
C VAL A 146 -21.91 6.30 16.04
N SER A 147 -21.34 5.92 17.18
CA SER A 147 -20.07 6.47 17.66
C SER A 147 -18.90 6.21 16.70
N LEU A 148 -18.91 5.08 16.00
CA LEU A 148 -17.90 4.72 15.02
C LEU A 148 -18.09 5.54 13.73
N VAL A 149 -19.33 5.66 13.25
CA VAL A 149 -19.68 6.55 12.12
C VAL A 149 -19.26 7.98 12.42
N ASP A 150 -19.55 8.48 13.62
CA ASP A 150 -19.18 9.81 14.06
C ASP A 150 -17.67 10.02 14.06
N SER A 151 -16.90 9.06 14.60
CA SER A 151 -15.44 9.14 14.62
C SER A 151 -14.84 9.17 13.21
N VAL A 152 -15.35 8.35 12.30
CA VAL A 152 -14.93 8.30 10.89
C VAL A 152 -15.24 9.62 10.20
N CYS A 153 -16.45 10.13 10.34
CA CYS A 153 -16.87 11.38 9.72
C CYS A 153 -16.10 12.58 10.29
N ASP A 154 -15.89 12.61 11.60
CA ASP A 154 -15.11 13.66 12.26
C ASP A 154 -13.66 13.67 11.75
N PHE A 155 -13.04 12.50 11.60
CA PHE A 155 -11.70 12.38 11.02
C PHE A 155 -11.66 12.85 9.56
N ALA A 156 -12.63 12.45 8.75
CA ALA A 156 -12.70 12.82 7.33
C ALA A 156 -12.85 14.34 7.16
N VAL A 157 -13.73 14.96 7.95
CA VAL A 157 -13.94 16.42 7.97
C VAL A 157 -12.66 17.15 8.39
N ARG A 158 -11.98 16.72 9.48
CA ARG A 158 -10.70 17.33 9.91
C ARG A 158 -9.60 17.20 8.85
N SER A 159 -9.66 16.13 8.05
CA SER A 159 -8.72 15.88 6.96
C SER A 159 -9.06 16.67 5.69
N GLY A 160 -10.20 17.36 5.69
CA GLY A 160 -10.67 18.24 4.61
C GLY A 160 -11.49 17.53 3.52
N LEU A 161 -12.09 16.38 3.80
CA LEU A 161 -13.06 15.77 2.88
C LEU A 161 -14.38 16.52 2.94
N VAL A 162 -15.02 16.65 1.78
CA VAL A 162 -16.35 17.25 1.64
C VAL A 162 -17.27 16.26 0.96
N LEU A 163 -18.10 15.59 1.76
CA LEU A 163 -19.14 14.66 1.30
C LEU A 163 -20.51 15.27 1.60
N ALA A 164 -20.95 16.17 0.72
CA ALA A 164 -22.20 16.91 0.91
C ALA A 164 -23.45 16.03 0.85
N ASP A 165 -23.35 14.87 0.19
CA ASP A 165 -24.40 13.86 0.05
C ASP A 165 -24.61 12.99 1.30
N VAL A 166 -23.69 13.04 2.28
CA VAL A 166 -23.72 12.16 3.46
C VAL A 166 -24.17 12.94 4.70
N PRO A 167 -25.37 12.68 5.27
CA PRO A 167 -25.88 13.41 6.43
C PRO A 167 -24.96 13.35 7.66
N ALA A 168 -24.33 12.20 7.92
CA ALA A 168 -23.37 12.04 9.01
C ALA A 168 -22.14 12.95 8.87
N MET A 169 -21.70 13.22 7.63
CA MET A 169 -20.59 14.14 7.34
C MET A 169 -21.00 15.60 7.56
N GLN A 170 -22.23 15.96 7.21
CA GLN A 170 -22.78 17.28 7.52
C GLN A 170 -22.87 17.50 9.05
N ALA A 171 -23.34 16.50 9.79
CA ALA A 171 -23.39 16.53 11.25
C ALA A 171 -21.97 16.66 11.86
N ALA A 172 -21.00 15.87 11.38
CA ALA A 172 -19.61 15.97 11.79
C ALA A 172 -19.01 17.37 11.54
N ARG A 173 -19.35 17.98 10.41
CA ARG A 173 -18.93 19.35 10.10
C ARG A 173 -19.44 20.37 11.12
N VAL A 174 -20.72 20.28 11.47
CA VAL A 174 -21.32 21.12 12.51
C VAL A 174 -20.65 20.89 13.85
N ARG A 175 -20.34 19.64 14.22
CA ARG A 175 -19.62 19.32 15.46
C ARG A 175 -18.23 19.91 15.52
N ILE A 176 -17.48 19.91 14.40
CA ILE A 176 -16.07 20.33 14.37
C ILE A 176 -15.91 21.84 14.21
N TYR A 177 -16.69 22.45 13.31
CA TYR A 177 -16.51 23.85 12.92
C TYR A 177 -17.66 24.76 13.39
N GLY A 178 -18.66 24.19 14.07
CA GLY A 178 -19.85 24.91 14.51
C GLY A 178 -20.93 25.03 13.42
N PRO A 179 -22.14 25.51 13.79
CA PRO A 179 -23.30 25.55 12.90
C PRO A 179 -23.13 26.48 11.70
N GLN A 180 -22.27 27.50 11.80
CA GLN A 180 -21.99 28.45 10.71
C GLN A 180 -21.27 27.80 9.52
N ALA A 181 -20.48 26.74 9.78
CA ALA A 181 -19.76 26.02 8.75
C ALA A 181 -20.65 25.11 7.89
N ALA A 182 -21.89 24.84 8.30
CA ALA A 182 -22.86 24.13 7.47
C ALA A 182 -23.35 24.99 6.29
N ALA A 183 -23.39 26.32 6.45
CA ALA A 183 -23.91 27.25 5.46
C ALA A 183 -22.86 27.66 4.40
N ALA A 184 -21.59 27.75 4.79
CA ALA A 184 -20.48 28.05 3.91
C ALA A 184 -19.31 27.12 4.24
N PRO A 185 -18.98 26.16 3.34
CA PRO A 185 -17.76 25.38 3.46
C PRO A 185 -16.54 26.30 3.64
N PRO A 186 -15.59 26.02 4.57
CA PRO A 186 -14.29 26.66 4.51
C PRO A 186 -13.73 26.48 3.10
N ASP A 187 -13.09 27.52 2.56
CA ASP A 187 -12.40 27.43 1.28
C ASP A 187 -11.48 26.20 1.32
N PRO A 188 -11.77 25.15 0.53
CA PRO A 188 -11.05 23.88 0.62
C PRO A 188 -9.59 23.99 0.16
N GLY A 189 -9.18 25.17 -0.32
CA GLY A 189 -7.92 25.36 -1.00
C GLY A 189 -7.94 24.72 -2.38
N PRO A 190 -6.79 24.72 -3.08
CA PRO A 190 -6.70 24.14 -4.41
C PRO A 190 -6.92 22.62 -4.34
N THR A 191 -7.71 22.07 -5.27
CA THR A 191 -7.93 20.62 -5.35
C THR A 191 -6.75 19.93 -6.04
N ALA A 192 -6.57 18.63 -5.78
CA ALA A 192 -5.58 17.83 -6.48
C ALA A 192 -5.82 17.86 -7.99
N GLU A 193 -7.07 17.81 -8.42
CA GLU A 193 -7.43 17.86 -9.84
C GLU A 193 -7.06 19.18 -10.51
N GLU A 194 -7.30 20.31 -9.84
CA GLU A 194 -6.87 21.64 -10.32
C GLU A 194 -5.35 21.70 -10.48
N VAL A 195 -4.61 21.27 -9.45
CA VAL A 195 -3.14 21.26 -9.48
C VAL A 195 -2.61 20.34 -10.59
N LEU A 196 -3.24 19.17 -10.79
CA LEU A 196 -2.85 18.23 -11.85
C LEU A 196 -3.13 18.75 -13.26
N LYS A 197 -4.28 19.39 -13.47
CA LYS A 197 -4.62 20.01 -14.76
C LYS A 197 -3.60 21.07 -15.11
N GLU A 198 -3.24 21.91 -14.15
CA GLU A 198 -2.27 22.98 -14.37
C GLU A 198 -0.86 22.47 -14.63
N LEU A 199 -0.36 21.50 -13.86
CA LEU A 199 0.94 20.85 -14.12
C LEU A 199 0.97 20.17 -15.49
N GLY A 200 -0.15 19.58 -15.92
CA GLY A 200 -0.30 19.00 -17.25
C GLY A 200 -0.25 20.05 -18.37
N THR A 201 -0.87 21.22 -18.15
CA THR A 201 -0.81 22.33 -19.09
C THR A 201 0.56 23.01 -19.13
N GLU A 202 1.27 23.13 -18.00
CA GLU A 202 2.63 23.68 -17.95
C GLU A 202 3.63 22.79 -18.70
N ALA A 203 3.52 21.47 -18.57
CA ALA A 203 4.33 20.51 -19.34
C ALA A 203 4.03 20.52 -20.85
N GLN A 204 2.85 21.00 -21.28
CA GLN A 204 2.49 21.19 -22.69
C GLN A 204 2.84 22.59 -23.21
N ALA A 205 2.98 23.57 -22.31
CA ALA A 205 3.31 24.95 -22.63
C ALA A 205 4.82 25.24 -22.65
N GLU A 206 5.69 24.25 -22.45
CA GLU A 206 7.14 24.39 -22.68
C GLU A 206 7.48 24.76 -24.16
N ASP A 207 6.51 24.68 -25.08
CA ASP A 207 6.58 25.16 -26.47
C ASP A 207 5.86 26.52 -26.73
N ALA A 208 5.36 27.21 -25.68
CA ALA A 208 4.66 28.48 -25.82
C ALA A 208 5.21 29.59 -24.89
N ALA A 209 5.20 30.81 -25.41
CA ALA A 209 5.81 32.00 -24.82
C ALA A 209 5.43 32.27 -23.33
N PRO A 210 6.29 32.95 -22.55
CA PRO A 210 6.08 33.15 -21.12
C PRO A 210 4.86 34.04 -20.90
N MET A 211 3.90 33.55 -20.12
CA MET A 211 2.69 34.29 -19.75
C MET A 211 2.80 34.79 -18.30
N GLU A 212 2.24 35.97 -18.02
CA GLU A 212 2.53 36.84 -16.86
C GLU A 212 2.62 36.20 -15.47
N GLU A 213 3.66 36.60 -14.74
CA GLU A 213 4.22 36.00 -13.53
C GLU A 213 3.58 36.51 -12.21
N GLY A 214 2.54 37.34 -12.27
CA GLY A 214 2.02 38.09 -11.12
C GLY A 214 1.03 37.37 -10.20
N LYS A 215 0.48 36.21 -10.59
CA LYS A 215 -0.57 35.48 -9.82
C LYS A 215 -0.38 33.97 -9.70
N ARG A 216 0.71 33.40 -10.23
CA ARG A 216 0.95 31.96 -10.18
C ARG A 216 1.54 31.56 -8.83
N MET A 217 0.75 30.86 -8.01
CA MET A 217 1.30 30.20 -6.83
C MET A 217 2.23 29.08 -7.28
N THR A 218 3.42 29.00 -6.69
CA THR A 218 4.33 27.88 -6.95
C THR A 218 3.71 26.57 -6.48
N LEU A 219 4.10 25.42 -7.05
CA LEU A 219 3.61 24.10 -6.62
C LEU A 219 3.73 23.92 -5.09
N ALA A 220 4.83 24.38 -4.50
CA ALA A 220 5.05 24.36 -3.06
C ALA A 220 4.02 25.22 -2.28
N GLN A 221 3.72 26.43 -2.77
CA GLN A 221 2.72 27.30 -2.16
C GLN A 221 1.30 26.72 -2.24
N ARG A 222 0.98 26.04 -3.34
CA ARG A 222 -0.31 25.34 -3.50
C ARG A 222 -0.42 24.18 -2.55
N ILE A 223 0.58 23.29 -2.52
CA ILE A 223 0.64 22.17 -1.59
C ILE A 223 0.45 22.64 -0.15
N MET A 224 1.04 23.77 0.26
CA MET A 224 0.85 24.31 1.61
C MET A 224 -0.60 24.70 1.93
N LYS A 225 -1.41 25.07 0.93
CA LYS A 225 -2.83 25.42 1.07
C LYS A 225 -3.79 24.25 0.89
N MET A 226 -3.33 23.12 0.35
CA MET A 226 -4.16 21.93 0.13
C MET A 226 -4.53 21.25 1.45
N SER A 227 -5.73 20.68 1.50
CA SER A 227 -6.12 19.77 2.58
C SER A 227 -5.29 18.49 2.56
N ILE A 228 -5.31 17.74 3.68
CA ILE A 228 -4.58 16.46 3.79
C ILE A 228 -5.09 15.45 2.75
N ALA A 229 -6.40 15.41 2.54
CA ALA A 229 -7.03 14.53 1.55
C ALA A 229 -6.59 14.85 0.13
N GLU A 230 -6.58 16.14 -0.23
CA GLU A 230 -6.14 16.57 -1.56
C GLU A 230 -4.64 16.34 -1.75
N LYS A 231 -3.81 16.51 -0.71
CA LYS A 231 -2.39 16.11 -0.75
C LYS A 231 -2.20 14.62 -0.99
N ILE A 232 -3.02 13.76 -0.37
CA ILE A 232 -2.98 12.31 -0.57
C ILE A 232 -3.38 11.96 -2.01
N LYS A 233 -4.45 12.57 -2.54
CA LYS A 233 -4.88 12.41 -3.94
C LYS A 233 -3.77 12.84 -4.90
N LEU A 234 -3.18 14.02 -4.69
CA LEU A 234 -2.08 14.54 -5.51
C LEU A 234 -0.83 13.66 -5.42
N GLY A 235 -0.47 13.14 -4.24
CA GLY A 235 0.66 12.24 -4.06
C GLY A 235 0.47 10.88 -4.76
N THR A 236 -0.78 10.43 -4.85
CA THR A 236 -1.14 9.15 -5.48
C THR A 236 -1.16 9.26 -7.01
N LEU A 237 -1.83 10.30 -7.54
CA LEU A 237 -2.09 10.48 -8.97
C LEU A 237 -1.07 11.37 -9.69
N GLY A 238 -0.33 12.20 -8.95
CA GLY A 238 0.53 13.23 -9.52
C GLY A 238 1.84 12.76 -10.13
N ASN A 239 2.52 13.75 -10.72
CA ASN A 239 3.82 13.57 -11.36
C ASN A 239 4.93 13.40 -10.30
N LYS A 240 6.16 13.17 -10.79
CA LYS A 240 7.34 12.97 -9.94
C LYS A 240 7.64 14.19 -9.04
N GLU A 241 7.37 15.39 -9.52
CA GLU A 241 7.62 16.64 -8.77
C GLU A 241 6.69 16.76 -7.57
N ALA A 242 5.39 16.55 -7.78
CA ALA A 242 4.41 16.54 -6.71
C ALA A 242 4.76 15.51 -5.63
N ARG A 243 5.16 14.29 -6.03
CA ARG A 243 5.62 13.25 -5.08
C ARG A 243 6.89 13.65 -4.33
N SER A 244 7.86 14.24 -5.03
CA SER A 244 9.13 14.68 -4.43
C SER A 244 8.91 15.79 -3.39
N ALA A 245 7.91 16.65 -3.60
CA ALA A 245 7.51 17.65 -2.62
C ALA A 245 6.75 17.03 -1.44
N LEU A 246 5.75 16.19 -1.72
CA LEU A 246 4.84 15.63 -0.71
C LEU A 246 5.48 14.54 0.17
N ILE A 247 6.54 13.87 -0.28
CA ILE A 247 7.23 12.85 0.54
C ILE A 247 7.89 13.44 1.80
N ARG A 248 8.07 14.77 1.84
CA ARG A 248 8.63 15.51 2.99
C ARG A 248 7.55 16.23 3.79
N ASP A 249 6.28 15.96 3.54
CA ASP A 249 5.17 16.59 4.26
C ASP A 249 5.24 16.27 5.77
N THR A 250 4.72 17.19 6.57
CA THR A 250 4.68 17.03 8.03
C THR A 250 3.69 15.95 8.45
N ASN A 251 2.65 15.72 7.65
CA ASN A 251 1.66 14.69 7.89
C ASN A 251 2.14 13.31 7.38
N LYS A 252 2.25 12.35 8.29
CA LYS A 252 2.67 10.97 7.96
C LYS A 252 1.77 10.27 6.94
N LEU A 253 0.45 10.54 6.92
CA LEU A 253 -0.48 9.90 5.99
C LEU A 253 -0.17 10.31 4.55
N VAL A 254 0.19 11.58 4.33
CA VAL A 254 0.62 12.09 3.02
C VAL A 254 1.89 11.38 2.57
N CYS A 255 2.90 11.32 3.44
CA CYS A 255 4.17 10.65 3.15
C CYS A 255 3.99 9.15 2.81
N VAL A 256 3.15 8.44 3.58
CA VAL A 256 2.84 7.03 3.34
C VAL A 256 2.05 6.84 2.04
N ALA A 257 1.14 7.75 1.71
CA ALA A 257 0.41 7.72 0.43
C ALA A 257 1.36 7.85 -0.76
N VAL A 258 2.31 8.78 -0.69
CA VAL A 258 3.26 9.04 -1.78
C VAL A 258 4.14 7.82 -2.06
N ILE A 259 4.72 7.20 -1.03
CA ILE A 259 5.60 6.02 -1.23
C ILE A 259 4.82 4.80 -1.74
N ARG A 260 3.51 4.72 -1.45
CA ARG A 260 2.60 3.69 -1.97
C ARG A 260 1.96 4.05 -3.32
N SER A 261 2.35 5.16 -3.94
CA SER A 261 1.82 5.54 -5.25
C SER A 261 2.12 4.45 -6.29
N PRO A 262 1.15 4.07 -7.14
CA PRO A 262 1.38 3.11 -8.22
C PRO A 262 2.38 3.62 -9.27
N ARG A 263 2.70 4.93 -9.26
CA ARG A 263 3.64 5.58 -10.17
C ARG A 263 5.02 5.80 -9.55
N ILE A 264 5.27 5.28 -8.34
CA ILE A 264 6.57 5.40 -7.68
C ILE A 264 7.62 4.59 -8.44
N THR A 265 8.81 5.17 -8.63
CA THR A 265 9.92 4.50 -9.31
C THR A 265 10.94 3.96 -8.32
N ASP A 266 11.70 2.93 -8.71
CA ASP A 266 12.79 2.37 -7.90
C ASP A 266 13.84 3.42 -7.52
N GLY A 267 14.07 4.40 -8.40
CA GLY A 267 14.96 5.53 -8.14
C GLY A 267 14.46 6.44 -7.02
N GLU A 268 13.16 6.73 -6.98
CA GLU A 268 12.52 7.49 -5.89
C GLU A 268 12.58 6.71 -4.58
N VAL A 269 12.31 5.39 -4.60
CA VAL A 269 12.40 4.51 -3.43
C VAL A 269 13.81 4.51 -2.85
N LEU A 270 14.83 4.37 -3.70
CA LEU A 270 16.23 4.42 -3.29
C LEU A 270 16.60 5.78 -2.65
N ALA A 271 16.15 6.88 -3.25
CA ALA A 271 16.36 8.22 -2.71
C ALA A 271 15.70 8.40 -1.34
N CYS A 272 14.49 7.85 -1.15
CA CYS A 272 13.80 7.85 0.14
C CYS A 272 14.54 7.02 1.19
N ALA A 273 15.00 5.81 0.83
CA ALA A 273 15.75 4.94 1.74
C ALA A 273 17.07 5.56 2.22
N ALA A 274 17.77 6.30 1.34
CA ALA A 274 19.02 6.98 1.67
C ALA A 274 18.83 8.28 2.47
N ASN A 275 17.62 8.84 2.48
CA ASN A 275 17.33 10.13 3.11
C ASN A 275 17.15 9.99 4.63
N ARG A 276 17.98 10.70 5.41
CA ARG A 276 17.92 10.70 6.89
C ARG A 276 16.78 11.55 7.45
N ALA A 277 16.32 12.54 6.67
CA ALA A 277 15.23 13.43 7.09
C ALA A 277 13.84 12.80 6.88
N ILE A 278 13.75 11.70 6.12
CA ILE A 278 12.47 11.05 5.77
C ILE A 278 11.71 10.56 7.01
N ASN A 279 10.39 10.47 6.90
CA ASN A 279 9.54 9.92 7.96
C ASN A 279 9.79 8.40 8.13
N GLU A 280 9.79 7.90 9.37
CA GLU A 280 10.06 6.48 9.68
C GLU A 280 8.99 5.54 9.11
N ASP A 281 7.73 5.99 9.01
CA ASP A 281 6.64 5.21 8.42
C ASP A 281 6.88 4.94 6.92
N VAL A 282 7.52 5.87 6.20
CA VAL A 282 7.96 5.66 4.82
C VAL A 282 8.99 4.55 4.76
N LEU A 283 10.00 4.58 5.63
CA LEU A 283 11.02 3.53 5.71
C LEU A 283 10.40 2.18 6.06
N ARG A 284 9.37 2.17 6.93
CA ARG A 284 8.60 0.96 7.26
C ARG A 284 7.93 0.32 6.07
N VAL A 285 7.28 1.13 5.23
CA VAL A 285 6.74 0.62 3.96
C VAL A 285 7.87 0.05 3.10
N ILE A 286 9.02 0.73 3.06
CA ILE A 286 10.13 0.28 2.20
C ILE A 286 10.73 -1.06 2.65
N TYR A 287 11.05 -1.22 3.94
CA TYR A 287 11.72 -2.43 4.42
C TYR A 287 10.80 -3.65 4.57
N ASN A 288 9.47 -3.45 4.59
CA ASN A 288 8.51 -4.55 4.57
C ASN A 288 8.22 -5.04 3.13
N ASN A 289 8.47 -4.20 2.13
CA ASN A 289 8.27 -4.57 0.73
C ASN A 289 9.36 -5.56 0.24
N ARG A 290 8.94 -6.77 -0.12
CA ARG A 290 9.84 -7.84 -0.59
C ARG A 290 10.50 -7.53 -1.92
N GLU A 291 9.85 -6.80 -2.82
CA GLU A 291 10.42 -6.46 -4.13
C GLU A 291 11.55 -5.43 -3.99
N TRP A 292 11.35 -4.39 -3.19
CA TRP A 292 12.38 -3.39 -2.96
C TRP A 292 13.55 -3.93 -2.13
N THR A 293 13.28 -4.80 -1.15
CA THR A 293 14.35 -5.43 -0.36
C THR A 293 15.15 -6.49 -1.11
N LYS A 294 14.72 -6.96 -2.29
CA LYS A 294 15.59 -7.75 -3.19
C LYS A 294 16.71 -6.89 -3.77
N MET A 295 16.45 -5.60 -4.01
CA MET A 295 17.41 -4.67 -4.59
C MET A 295 18.53 -4.37 -3.59
N GLN A 296 19.76 -4.78 -3.93
CA GLN A 296 20.92 -4.61 -3.04
C GLN A 296 21.20 -3.15 -2.69
N LYS A 297 20.99 -2.23 -3.65
CA LYS A 297 21.16 -0.78 -3.41
C LYS A 297 20.21 -0.25 -2.33
N VAL A 298 18.94 -0.69 -2.37
CA VAL A 298 17.93 -0.27 -1.38
C VAL A 298 18.27 -0.85 -0.01
N LYS A 299 18.64 -2.13 0.09
CA LYS A 299 19.10 -2.74 1.35
C LYS A 299 20.27 -1.99 1.97
N LEU A 300 21.28 -1.67 1.16
CA LEU A 300 22.43 -0.91 1.64
C LEU A 300 22.01 0.46 2.16
N ALA A 301 21.16 1.19 1.42
CA ALA A 301 20.65 2.48 1.85
C ALA A 301 19.87 2.41 3.18
N LEU A 302 19.00 1.41 3.35
CA LEU A 302 18.26 1.16 4.58
C LEU A 302 19.19 0.87 5.77
N VAL A 303 20.21 0.04 5.57
CA VAL A 303 21.19 -0.29 6.63
C VAL A 303 21.98 0.94 7.09
N LYS A 304 22.27 1.88 6.18
CA LYS A 304 22.96 3.13 6.50
C LYS A 304 22.06 4.16 7.20
N ASN A 305 20.73 3.96 7.23
CA ASN A 305 19.78 4.95 7.73
C ASN A 305 19.53 4.79 9.26
N PRO A 306 19.75 5.83 10.09
CA PRO A 306 19.61 5.73 11.54
C PRO A 306 18.16 5.50 12.02
N LYS A 307 17.17 5.84 11.19
CA LYS A 307 15.74 5.68 11.51
C LYS A 307 15.21 4.27 11.27
N VAL A 308 16.01 3.38 10.66
CA VAL A 308 15.62 1.98 10.48
C VAL A 308 15.88 1.22 11.79
N PRO A 309 14.87 0.51 12.35
CA PRO A 309 15.05 -0.25 13.58
C PRO A 309 16.21 -1.25 13.48
N LEU A 310 17.01 -1.35 14.54
CA LEU A 310 18.21 -2.19 14.57
C LEU A 310 17.91 -3.67 14.25
N THR A 311 16.74 -4.15 14.64
CA THR A 311 16.26 -5.52 14.35
C THR A 311 16.17 -5.79 12.85
N VAL A 312 15.68 -4.82 12.07
CA VAL A 312 15.59 -4.90 10.60
C VAL A 312 16.98 -4.79 9.99
N THR A 313 17.78 -3.85 10.48
CA THR A 313 19.15 -3.65 10.01
C THR A 313 20.02 -4.90 10.17
N MET A 314 19.93 -5.59 11.31
CA MET A 314 20.63 -6.86 11.55
C MET A 314 20.22 -7.96 10.58
N LYS A 315 18.92 -8.08 10.27
CA LYS A 315 18.43 -9.05 9.27
C LYS A 315 19.06 -8.79 7.91
N PHE A 316 19.12 -7.53 7.46
CA PHE A 316 19.73 -7.19 6.18
C PHE A 316 21.24 -7.37 6.17
N LEU A 317 21.97 -6.99 7.23
CA LEU A 317 23.42 -7.20 7.34
C LEU A 317 23.83 -8.66 7.12
N ASN A 318 23.06 -9.62 7.63
CA ASN A 318 23.33 -11.05 7.44
C ASN A 318 23.26 -11.50 5.96
N THR A 319 22.56 -10.75 5.12
CA THR A 319 22.40 -11.04 3.68
C THR A 319 23.40 -10.30 2.79
N LEU A 320 24.21 -9.39 3.34
CA LEU A 320 25.18 -8.59 2.57
C LEU A 320 26.42 -9.39 2.20
N ARG A 321 27.07 -8.97 1.10
CA ARG A 321 28.33 -9.51 0.58
C ARG A 321 29.52 -9.01 1.38
N ASP A 322 30.64 -9.72 1.29
CA ASP A 322 31.84 -9.40 2.09
C ASP A 322 32.42 -8.01 1.79
N ALA A 323 32.38 -7.60 0.52
CA ALA A 323 32.81 -6.26 0.11
C ALA A 323 31.96 -5.16 0.76
N GLU A 324 30.64 -5.36 0.85
CA GLU A 324 29.69 -4.41 1.44
C GLU A 324 29.87 -4.35 2.96
N LEU A 325 30.08 -5.48 3.61
CA LEU A 325 30.38 -5.54 5.05
C LEU A 325 31.69 -4.83 5.39
N LYS A 326 32.72 -4.99 4.55
CA LYS A 326 33.99 -4.28 4.68
C LYS A 326 33.81 -2.76 4.55
N GLU A 327 33.05 -2.31 3.56
CA GLU A 327 32.73 -0.89 3.37
C GLU A 327 32.00 -0.32 4.59
N LEU A 328 30.92 -0.98 5.04
CA LEU A 328 30.13 -0.55 6.19
C LEU A 328 30.94 -0.53 7.50
N SER A 329 31.90 -1.45 7.67
CA SER A 329 32.76 -1.48 8.86
C SER A 329 33.71 -0.28 8.97
N ARG A 330 33.96 0.41 7.85
CA ARG A 330 34.87 1.57 7.76
C ARG A 330 34.11 2.89 7.61
N ASP A 331 32.85 2.83 7.20
CA ASP A 331 32.00 4.00 7.00
C ASP A 331 31.72 4.68 8.34
N LYS A 332 32.10 5.96 8.48
CA LYS A 332 31.83 6.77 9.69
C LYS A 332 30.44 7.40 9.68
N ASN A 333 29.75 7.35 8.53
CA ASN A 333 28.44 7.95 8.37
C ASN A 333 27.31 7.03 8.82
N VAL A 334 27.58 5.77 9.16
CA VAL A 334 26.55 4.81 9.62
C VAL A 334 26.46 4.79 11.15
N PRO A 335 25.31 4.37 11.73
CA PRO A 335 25.20 4.23 13.18
C PRO A 335 26.29 3.32 13.76
N ALA A 336 26.87 3.69 14.91
CA ALA A 336 28.00 2.97 15.51
C ALA A 336 27.72 1.48 15.76
N ALA A 337 26.48 1.14 16.15
CA ALA A 337 26.04 -0.24 16.28
C ALA A 337 26.22 -1.01 14.96
N VAL A 338 25.72 -0.45 13.85
CA VAL A 338 25.81 -1.06 12.50
C VAL A 338 27.27 -1.28 12.10
N GLN A 339 28.13 -0.28 12.32
CA GLN A 339 29.56 -0.38 12.04
C GLN A 339 30.21 -1.53 12.82
N SER A 340 29.94 -1.63 14.13
CA SER A 340 30.50 -2.68 14.99
C SER A 340 30.03 -4.09 14.60
N PHE A 341 28.75 -4.24 14.23
CA PHE A 341 28.18 -5.51 13.78
C PHE A 341 28.73 -5.91 12.40
N ALA A 342 28.83 -4.96 11.47
CA ALA A 342 29.41 -5.21 10.15
C ALA A 342 30.86 -5.70 10.26
N LYS A 343 31.67 -5.09 11.16
CA LYS A 343 33.04 -5.52 11.44
C LYS A 343 33.10 -6.97 11.94
N LYS A 344 32.32 -7.32 12.98
CA LYS A 344 32.26 -8.68 13.51
C LYS A 344 31.82 -9.71 12.47
N LEU A 345 30.85 -9.37 11.64
CA LEU A 345 30.33 -10.27 10.62
C LEU A 345 31.32 -10.47 9.46
N HIS A 346 32.03 -9.39 9.06
CA HIS A 346 33.11 -9.47 8.09
C HIS A 346 34.23 -10.39 8.59
N GLU A 347 34.71 -10.17 9.82
CA GLU A 347 35.74 -11.00 10.46
C GLU A 347 35.34 -12.48 10.50
N LYS A 348 34.09 -12.78 10.89
CA LYS A 348 33.55 -14.14 10.91
C LYS A 348 33.50 -14.80 9.53
N LYS A 349 33.17 -14.05 8.47
CA LYS A 349 33.13 -14.58 7.10
C LYS A 349 34.52 -14.75 6.48
N THR A 350 35.47 -13.89 6.84
CA THR A 350 36.85 -13.95 6.35
C THR A 350 37.76 -14.89 7.13
N ALA A 351 37.34 -15.32 8.34
CA ALA A 351 38.09 -16.28 9.13
C ALA A 351 38.20 -17.62 8.38
N PRO A 352 39.38 -18.26 8.33
CA PRO A 352 39.54 -19.57 7.70
C PRO A 352 38.60 -20.57 8.37
N LYS A 353 37.79 -21.29 7.57
CA LYS A 353 37.00 -22.41 8.08
C LYS A 353 37.97 -23.40 8.72
N GLN A 354 37.86 -23.60 10.05
CA GLN A 354 38.61 -24.65 10.72
C GLN A 354 38.34 -25.96 9.98
N ALA A 355 39.39 -26.59 9.45
CA ALA A 355 39.30 -27.93 8.88
C ALA A 355 38.65 -28.84 9.92
N PRO A 356 37.72 -29.75 9.55
CA PRO A 356 37.22 -30.73 10.49
C PRO A 356 38.44 -31.49 11.01
N GLY A 357 38.72 -31.32 12.30
CA GLY A 357 39.86 -31.93 12.94
C GLY A 357 39.75 -33.44 12.76
N GLY A 358 40.62 -34.00 11.92
CA GLY A 358 40.85 -35.43 11.91
C GLY A 358 41.43 -35.80 13.26
N LYS A 359 40.70 -36.62 14.02
CA LYS A 359 41.20 -37.69 14.87
C LYS A 359 40.06 -38.63 15.19
#